data_AF-A0A2E6CHX0-F1
#
_entry.id   AF-A0A2E6CHX0-F1
#
_cell.length_a   1.000
_cell.length_b   1.000
_cell.length_c   1.000
_cell.angle_alpha   90.00
_cell.angle_beta   90.00
_cell.angle_gamma   90.00
#
_symmetry.space_group_name_H-M   'P 1'
#
loop_
_entity.id
_entity.type
_entity.pdbx_description
1 polymer ?
#
loop_
_entity_poly.entity_id
_entity_poly.type
_entity_poly.pdbx_seq_one_letter_code
_entity_poly.pdbx_strand_id
1 'polypeptide(L)' 'MVTIGMYYEVLEGKEQVFEKAFVSVLGAIQTAEEHRMSRLLRGVFAECSYVFMSKWTSEDAFN' A
#
# COMPACT_ATOMS: atom_id res chain seq x y z
N MET A 1 6.27 -17.17 1.48
CA MET A 1 6.53 -15.72 1.34
C MET A 1 5.76 -15.22 0.14
N VAL A 2 4.90 -14.23 0.35
CA VAL A 2 4.02 -13.69 -0.70
C VAL A 2 4.20 -12.18 -0.82
N THR A 3 3.90 -11.66 -2.01
CA THR A 3 3.84 -10.22 -2.26
C THR A 3 2.44 -9.88 -2.75
N ILE A 4 1.74 -9.03 -2.00
CA ILE A 4 0.41 -8.55 -2.36
C ILE A 4 0.55 -7.15 -2.96
N GLY A 5 0.00 -6.98 -4.17
CA GLY A 5 -0.06 -5.72 -4.88
C GLY A 5 -1.51 -5.25 -4.96
N MET A 6 -1.77 -4.00 -4.58
CA MET A 6 -3.07 -3.35 -4.74
C MET A 6 -2.89 -2.11 -5.59
N TYR A 7 -3.61 -2.05 -6.71
CA TYR A 7 -3.64 -0.88 -7.59
C TYR A 7 -4.79 0.03 -7.16
N TYR A 8 -4.52 1.34 -7.13
CA TYR A 8 -5.48 2.37 -6.83
C TYR A 8 -5.46 3.42 -7.93
N GLU A 9 -6.65 3.81 -8.35
CA GLU A 9 -6.87 4.99 -9.16
C GLU A 9 -7.62 6.00 -8.28
N VAL A 10 -6.95 7.09 -7.97
CA VAL A 10 -7.44 8.14 -7.08
C VAL A 10 -8.15 9.19 -7.91
N LEU A 11 -9.17 9.82 -7.34
CA LEU A 11 -9.82 10.95 -7.98
C LEU A 11 -8.85 12.14 -8.07
N GLU A 12 -8.84 12.83 -9.20
CA GLU A 12 -8.01 14.02 -9.41
C GLU A 12 -8.23 15.06 -8.30
N GLY A 13 -7.12 15.57 -7.75
CA GLY A 13 -7.13 16.52 -6.64
C GLY A 13 -7.36 15.90 -5.25
N LYS A 14 -7.49 14.57 -5.15
CA LYS A 14 -7.61 13.83 -3.87
C LYS A 14 -6.34 13.06 -3.49
N GLU A 15 -5.25 13.23 -4.22
CA GLU A 15 -3.96 12.54 -4.04
C GLU A 15 -3.44 12.71 -2.61
N GLN A 16 -3.36 13.96 -2.12
CA GLN A 16 -2.87 14.22 -0.76
C GLN A 16 -3.78 13.65 0.34
N VAL A 17 -5.09 13.60 0.10
CA VAL A 17 -6.04 13.02 1.05
C VAL A 17 -5.83 11.51 1.12
N PHE A 18 -5.67 10.89 -0.04
CA PHE A 18 -5.35 9.47 -0.16
C PHE A 18 -4.02 9.12 0.50
N GLU A 19 -2.95 9.87 0.19
CA GLU A 19 -1.62 9.64 0.77
C GLU A 19 -1.63 9.76 2.31
N LYS A 20 -2.32 10.77 2.85
CA LYS A 20 -2.47 10.94 4.31
C LYS A 20 -3.22 9.78 4.96
N ALA A 21 -4.32 9.32 4.33
CA ALA A 21 -5.05 8.14 4.82
C ALA A 21 -4.18 6.87 4.77
N PHE A 22 -3.37 6.74 3.72
CA PHE A 22 -2.49 5.59 3.54
C PHE A 22 -1.37 5.52 4.58
N VAL A 23 -0.88 6.65 5.09
CA VAL A 23 0.10 6.67 6.20
C VAL A 23 -0.45 5.95 7.43
N SER A 24 -1.74 6.13 7.76
CA SER A 24 -2.37 5.42 8.87
C SER A 24 -2.45 3.91 8.63
N VAL A 25 -2.77 3.50 7.40
CA VAL A 25 -2.80 2.07 7.02
C VAL A 25 -1.41 1.45 7.10
N LEU A 26 -0.38 2.16 6.63
CA LEU A 26 1.01 1.71 6.74
C LEU A 26 1.42 1.53 8.20
N GLY A 27 1.04 2.46 9.08
CA GLY A 27 1.31 2.37 10.51
C GLY A 27 0.64 1.15 11.15
N ALA A 28 -0.59 0.81 10.75
CA ALA A 28 -1.29 -0.37 11.24
C ALA A 28 -0.67 -1.69 10.73
N ILE A 29 -0.27 -1.75 9.46
CA ILE A 29 0.30 -2.97 8.86
C ILE A 29 1.70 -3.27 9.42
N GLN A 30 2.50 -2.24 9.69
CA GLN A 30 3.88 -2.42 10.18
C GLN A 30 3.96 -3.04 11.59
N THR A 31 2.87 -3.07 12.35
CA THR A 31 2.84 -3.71 13.67
C THR A 31 2.56 -5.21 13.60
N ALA A 32 2.18 -5.74 12.44
CA ALA A 32 1.97 -7.17 12.27
C ALA A 32 3.31 -7.93 12.25
N GLU A 33 3.48 -8.91 13.14
CA GLU A 33 4.75 -9.64 13.32
C GLU A 33 5.21 -10.38 12.05
N GLU A 34 4.26 -10.84 11.25
CA GLU A 34 4.50 -11.56 10.01
C GLU A 34 4.67 -10.66 8.77
N HIS A 35 4.46 -9.35 8.95
CA HIS A 35 4.76 -8.35 7.94
C HIS A 35 6.27 -8.18 7.76
N ARG A 36 6.70 -7.93 6.53
CA ARG A 36 8.13 -7.74 6.22
C ARG A 36 8.43 -6.41 5.58
N MET A 37 7.54 -5.92 4.71
CA MET A 37 7.77 -4.68 3.98
C MET A 37 6.47 -4.15 3.41
N SER A 38 6.28 -2.83 3.46
CA SER A 38 5.22 -2.12 2.75
C SER A 38 5.80 -0.95 1.98
N ARG A 39 5.30 -0.69 0.77
CA ARG A 39 5.65 0.50 -0.03
C ARG A 39 4.41 1.00 -0.76
N LEU A 40 4.24 2.31 -0.79
CA LEU A 40 3.32 2.98 -1.71
C LEU A 40 4.14 3.60 -2.84
N LEU A 41 3.78 3.28 -4.08
CA LEU A 41 4.44 3.75 -5.30
C LEU A 41 3.45 4.59 -6.08
N ARG A 42 3.85 5.79 -6.52
CA ARG A 42 3.06 6.65 -7.40
C ARG A 42 3.47 6.44 -8.85
N GLY A 43 2.50 6.43 -9.77
CA GLY A 43 2.77 6.39 -11.20
C GLY A 43 3.52 7.64 -11.69
N VAL A 44 4.47 7.45 -12.62
CA VAL A 44 5.21 8.57 -13.25
C VAL A 44 4.40 9.19 -14.40
N PHE A 45 3.64 8.37 -15.13
CA PHE A 45 2.86 8.81 -16.30
C PHE A 45 1.35 8.87 -16.03
N ALA A 46 0.94 8.55 -14.80
CA ALA A 46 -0.44 8.58 -14.35
C ALA A 46 -0.43 9.09 -12.91
N GLU A 47 -0.53 10.41 -12.75
CA GLU A 47 -0.34 11.08 -11.45
C GLU A 47 -1.38 10.69 -10.40
N CYS A 48 -2.55 10.24 -10.86
CA CYS A 48 -3.64 9.74 -10.02
C CYS A 48 -3.55 8.23 -9.75
N SER A 49 -2.49 7.55 -10.18
CA SER A 49 -2.32 6.10 -10.01
C SER A 49 -1.31 5.75 -8.93
N TYR A 50 -1.66 4.77 -8.11
CA TYR A 50 -0.83 4.27 -7.04
C TYR A 50 -0.80 2.73 -7.03
N VAL A 51 0.34 2.17 -6.63
CA VAL A 51 0.48 0.76 -6.31
C VAL A 51 0.97 0.63 -4.89
N PHE A 52 0.17 -0.01 -4.06
CA PHE A 52 0.59 -0.48 -2.75
C PHE A 52 1.16 -1.88 -2.88
N MET A 53 2.36 -2.10 -2.36
CA MET A 53 3.00 -3.41 -2.30
C MET A 53 3.29 -3.77 -0.86
N SER A 54 2.89 -4.97 -0.45
CA SER A 54 3.23 -5.54 0.85
C SER A 54 3.82 -6.95 0.73
N LYS A 55 4.80 -7.26 1.59
CA LYS A 55 5.45 -8.58 1.67
C LYS A 55 5.17 -9.23 3.02
N TRP A 56 4.83 -10.51 2.96
CA TRP A 56 4.41 -11.32 4.11
C TRP A 56 5.08 -12.70 4.10
N THR A 57 5.20 -13.31 5.29
CA THR A 57 5.78 -14.66 5.47
C THR A 57 4.99 -15.73 4.72
N SER A 58 3.67 -15.64 4.70
CA SER A 58 2.72 -16.56 4.04
C SER A 58 1.49 -15.79 3.54
N GLU A 59 0.63 -16.47 2.78
CA GLU A 59 -0.68 -15.95 2.39
C GLU A 59 -1.64 -15.89 3.59
N ASP A 60 -1.60 -16.89 4.47
CA ASP A 60 -2.40 -16.91 5.71
C ASP A 60 -2.07 -15.74 6.64
N ALA A 61 -0.82 -15.28 6.66
CA ALA A 61 -0.40 -14.13 7.46
C ALA A 61 -0.99 -12.79 6.96
N PHE A 62 -1.46 -12.74 5.71
CA PHE A 62 -2.08 -11.56 5.12
C PHE A 62 -3.60 -11.52 5.29
N ASN A 63 -4.26 -12.69 5.31
CA ASN A 63 -5.71 -12.84 5.44
C ASN A 63 -6.20 -12.51 6.87
#